data_AF-A0A4Y9ZRM6-F1
#
_entry.id   AF-A0A4Y9ZRM6-F1
#
_cell.length_a   1.000
_cell.length_b   1.000
_cell.length_c   1.000
_cell.angle_alpha   90.00
_cell.angle_beta   90.00
_cell.angle_gamma   90.00
#
_symmetry.space_group_name_H-M   'P 1'
#
loop_
_entity.id
_entity.type
_entity.pdbx_description
1 polymer ?
#
loop_
_entity_poly.entity_id
_entity_poly.type
_entity_poly.pdbx_seq_one_letter_code
_entity_poly.pdbx_strand_id
1 'polypeptide(L)'
;AKLDPKVGIELGLTCGVPIIIPAALYMCALRTFMGGKSRLLSPFDNTASPSHVAQIRCLRFMSNWSDLMDDVFSSLEGEAPWETLEVGYWKCLNSKDAGECPGLPLEAKREMETKCRRLTTNVLRRDIMPADTMEEYGICSFCKAGVLAYQRELRKKIWDILPKAAGYSDWDALRTEQRKQDARREAV
;
A
#
# COMPACT_ATOMS: atom_id res chain seq x y z
N ALA A 1 0.82 23.09 7.04
CA ALA A 1 1.33 22.00 7.89
C ALA A 1 0.73 20.67 7.40
N LYS A 2 1.52 19.60 7.25
CA LYS A 2 0.96 18.26 6.95
C LYS A 2 0.45 17.67 8.27
N LEU A 3 -0.84 17.32 8.34
CA LEU A 3 -1.43 16.72 9.54
C LEU A 3 -0.66 15.45 9.93
N ASP A 4 -0.42 15.25 11.22
CA ASP A 4 0.15 14.00 11.72
C ASP A 4 -0.87 12.86 11.58
N PRO A 5 -0.55 11.73 10.93
CA PRO A 5 -1.42 10.57 10.86
C PRO A 5 -1.83 10.03 12.24
N LYS A 6 -1.01 10.19 13.29
CA LYS A 6 -1.40 9.89 14.68
C LYS A 6 -2.63 10.71 15.09
N VAL A 7 -2.64 12.01 14.76
CA VAL A 7 -3.80 12.90 14.97
C VAL A 7 -4.98 12.48 14.11
N GLY A 8 -4.75 12.01 12.87
CA GLY A 8 -5.82 11.46 12.03
C GLY A 8 -6.52 10.25 12.66
N ILE A 9 -5.77 9.35 13.32
CA ILE A 9 -6.37 8.21 14.05
C ILE A 9 -7.17 8.71 15.25
N GLU A 10 -6.60 9.60 16.06
CA GLU A 10 -7.29 10.18 17.22
C GLU A 10 -8.58 10.90 16.84
N LEU A 11 -8.56 11.73 15.80
CA LEU A 11 -9.76 12.40 15.28
C LEU A 11 -10.79 11.38 14.79
N GLY A 12 -10.35 10.33 14.09
CA GLY A 12 -11.25 9.28 13.64
C GLY A 12 -11.97 8.57 14.78
N LEU A 13 -11.27 8.34 15.89
CA LEU A 13 -11.81 7.68 17.09
C LEU A 13 -12.67 8.62 17.95
N THR A 14 -12.19 9.84 18.21
CA THR A 14 -12.81 10.78 19.16
C THR A 14 -13.97 11.55 18.54
N CYS A 15 -13.87 11.92 17.27
CA CYS A 15 -14.88 12.71 16.57
C CYS A 15 -15.86 11.86 15.76
N GLY A 16 -15.76 10.53 15.82
CA GLY A 16 -16.63 9.62 15.05
C GLY A 16 -16.43 9.76 13.54
N VAL A 17 -15.18 9.83 13.09
CA VAL A 17 -14.83 9.93 11.65
C VAL A 17 -14.07 8.67 11.22
N PRO A 18 -14.68 7.47 11.26
CA PRO A 18 -13.97 6.22 10.98
C PRO A 18 -13.38 6.14 9.55
N ILE A 19 -13.94 6.88 8.58
CA ILE A 19 -13.51 6.81 7.17
C ILE A 19 -12.04 7.19 6.95
N ILE A 20 -11.45 8.03 7.83
CA ILE A 20 -10.05 8.46 7.72
C ILE A 20 -9.06 7.48 8.35
N ILE A 21 -9.53 6.54 9.18
CA ILE A 21 -8.69 5.67 9.99
C ILE A 21 -7.75 4.78 9.14
N PRO A 22 -8.21 4.09 8.08
CA PRO A 22 -7.32 3.22 7.30
C PRO A 22 -6.16 3.97 6.66
N ALA A 23 -6.43 5.14 6.07
CA ALA A 23 -5.39 5.96 5.46
C ALA A 23 -4.40 6.52 6.50
N ALA A 24 -4.90 6.92 7.67
CA ALA A 24 -4.06 7.39 8.77
C ALA A 24 -3.16 6.26 9.31
N LEU A 25 -3.70 5.05 9.50
CA LEU A 25 -2.93 3.87 9.91
C LEU A 25 -1.86 3.49 8.87
N TYR A 26 -2.21 3.49 7.59
CA TYR A 26 -1.26 3.26 6.50
C TYR A 26 -0.08 4.25 6.55
N MET A 27 -0.37 5.54 6.70
CA MET A 27 0.67 6.58 6.77
C MET A 27 1.52 6.47 8.05
N CYS A 28 0.93 6.04 9.16
CA CYS A 28 1.62 5.72 10.42
C CYS A 28 2.61 4.56 10.25
N ALA A 29 2.15 3.46 9.64
CA ALA A 29 2.99 2.30 9.34
C ALA A 29 4.12 2.69 8.38
N LEU A 30 3.82 3.40 7.29
CA LEU A 30 4.80 3.91 6.33
C LEU A 30 5.91 4.73 7.00
N ARG A 31 5.56 5.66 7.89
CA ARG A 31 6.56 6.47 8.63
C ARG A 31 7.47 5.63 9.53
N THR A 32 6.90 4.57 10.12
CA THR A 32 7.62 3.68 11.04
C THR A 32 8.63 2.83 10.28
N PHE A 33 8.22 2.25 9.15
CA PHE A 33 9.11 1.40 8.34
C PHE A 33 10.14 2.21 7.54
N MET A 34 9.82 3.41 7.08
CA MET A 34 10.77 4.29 6.37
C MET A 34 11.80 4.98 7.28
N GLY A 35 11.84 4.67 8.58
CA GLY A 35 12.86 5.22 9.49
C GLY A 35 12.69 6.70 9.82
N GLY A 36 11.47 7.24 9.73
CA GLY A 36 11.20 8.59 10.24
C GLY A 36 11.53 8.68 11.73
N LYS A 37 12.13 9.79 12.18
CA LYS A 37 12.47 10.06 13.59
C LYS A 37 11.29 9.85 14.55
N SER A 38 10.06 9.94 14.04
CA SER A 38 8.84 9.61 14.75
C SER A 38 8.55 8.11 14.67
N ARG A 39 9.10 7.35 15.61
CA ARG A 39 8.62 5.98 15.83
C ARG A 39 7.17 6.07 16.33
N LEU A 40 6.31 5.17 15.87
CA LEU A 40 4.94 5.03 16.38
C LEU A 40 4.84 5.01 17.91
N LEU A 41 5.93 4.57 18.56
CA LEU A 41 6.08 4.39 20.00
C LEU A 41 7.17 5.27 20.63
N SER A 42 7.70 6.30 19.95
CA SER A 42 8.74 7.13 20.55
C SER A 42 8.14 8.01 21.66
N PRO A 43 8.53 7.85 22.93
CA PRO A 43 8.12 8.75 24.00
C PRO A 43 8.81 10.13 23.90
N PHE A 44 9.71 10.31 22.92
CA PHE A 44 10.51 11.52 22.73
C PHE A 44 10.03 12.40 21.55
N ASP A 45 8.92 12.04 20.89
CA ASP A 45 8.31 12.94 19.92
C ASP A 45 7.57 14.05 20.68
N ASN A 46 7.90 15.31 20.42
CA ASN A 46 7.20 16.50 20.96
C ASN A 46 5.73 16.64 20.48
N THR A 47 5.15 15.59 19.90
CA THR A 47 3.73 15.48 19.56
C THR A 47 3.04 14.71 20.66
N ALA A 48 1.84 15.15 21.09
CA ALA A 48 1.04 14.43 22.10
C ALA A 48 1.05 12.92 21.81
N SER A 49 1.44 12.14 22.83
CA SER A 49 1.50 10.68 22.69
C SER A 49 0.12 10.17 22.29
N PRO A 50 -0.01 9.36 21.21
CA PRO A 50 -1.30 8.82 20.82
C PRO A 50 -1.88 7.99 21.97
N SER A 51 -3.21 7.99 22.08
CA SER A 51 -3.93 7.19 23.07
C SER A 51 -3.53 5.72 22.95
N HIS A 52 -3.64 5.00 24.07
CA HIS A 52 -3.37 3.57 24.11
C HIS A 52 -4.20 2.80 23.06
N VAL A 53 -5.42 3.25 22.78
CA VAL A 53 -6.31 2.69 21.75
C VAL A 53 -5.73 2.89 20.34
N ALA A 54 -5.26 4.09 20.01
CA ALA A 54 -4.63 4.38 18.72
C ALA A 54 -3.33 3.59 18.52
N GLN A 55 -2.53 3.39 19.57
CA GLN A 55 -1.32 2.56 19.53
C GLN A 55 -1.67 1.09 19.21
N ILE A 56 -2.65 0.51 19.90
CA ILE A 56 -3.12 -0.86 19.64
C ILE A 56 -3.61 -0.99 18.18
N ARG A 57 -4.36 -0.01 17.67
CA ARG A 57 -4.82 -0.01 16.27
C ARG A 57 -3.66 0.00 15.28
N CYS A 58 -2.60 0.76 15.54
CA CYS A 58 -1.40 0.76 14.70
C CYS A 58 -0.68 -0.59 14.69
N LEU A 59 -0.50 -1.21 15.87
CA LEU A 59 0.14 -2.52 15.99
C LEU A 59 -0.66 -3.61 15.25
N ARG A 60 -1.99 -3.63 15.42
CA ARG A 60 -2.87 -4.55 14.70
C ARG A 60 -2.82 -4.33 13.19
N PHE A 61 -2.82 -3.08 12.75
CA PHE A 61 -2.67 -2.76 11.34
C PHE A 61 -1.38 -3.33 10.76
N MET A 62 -0.23 -3.10 11.42
CA MET A 62 1.06 -3.62 10.96
C MET A 62 1.11 -5.14 10.97
N SER A 63 0.50 -5.80 11.96
CA SER A 63 0.38 -7.26 12.02
C SER A 63 -0.42 -7.80 10.84
N ASN A 64 -1.59 -7.22 10.57
CA ASN A 64 -2.48 -7.67 9.50
C ASN A 64 -1.93 -7.35 8.10
N TRP A 65 -1.10 -6.31 7.99
CA TRP A 65 -0.60 -5.83 6.71
C TRP A 65 0.19 -6.90 5.95
N SER A 66 1.10 -7.61 6.62
CA SER A 66 1.95 -8.59 5.94
C SER A 66 1.12 -9.72 5.33
N ASP A 67 0.16 -10.26 6.09
CA ASP A 67 -0.69 -11.36 5.66
C ASP A 67 -1.58 -10.95 4.47
N LEU A 68 -2.18 -9.76 4.54
CA LEU A 68 -3.03 -9.26 3.46
C LEU A 68 -2.25 -8.95 2.17
N MET A 69 -0.96 -8.61 2.28
CA MET A 69 -0.13 -8.37 1.11
C MET A 69 0.15 -9.66 0.33
N ASP A 70 0.31 -10.80 1.02
CA ASP A 70 0.52 -12.08 0.37
C ASP A 70 -0.72 -12.52 -0.43
N ASP A 71 -1.92 -12.26 0.10
CA ASP A 71 -3.19 -12.46 -0.63
C ASP A 71 -3.28 -11.55 -1.87
N VAL A 72 -2.87 -10.28 -1.74
CA VAL A 72 -2.85 -9.33 -2.87
C VAL A 72 -1.92 -9.82 -3.98
N PHE A 73 -0.70 -10.24 -3.65
CA PHE A 73 0.25 -10.73 -4.64
C PHE A 73 -0.25 -12.01 -5.31
N SER A 74 -0.76 -12.96 -4.53
CA SER A 74 -1.33 -14.22 -5.03
C SER A 74 -2.50 -13.96 -5.98
N SER A 75 -3.34 -12.96 -5.71
CA SER A 75 -4.46 -12.60 -6.60
C SER A 75 -4.03 -11.98 -7.93
N LEU A 76 -2.79 -11.51 -8.01
CA LEU A 76 -2.20 -10.95 -9.23
C LEU A 76 -1.29 -11.96 -9.94
N GLU A 77 -1.09 -13.15 -9.36
CA GLU A 77 -0.41 -14.25 -10.05
C GLU A 77 -1.32 -14.80 -11.14
N GLY A 78 -0.87 -14.74 -12.39
CA GLY A 78 -1.64 -15.17 -13.56
C GLY A 78 -2.58 -14.12 -14.13
N GLU A 79 -2.68 -12.92 -13.55
CA GLU A 79 -3.31 -11.78 -14.24
C GLU A 79 -2.28 -11.10 -15.16
N ALA A 80 -2.70 -10.71 -16.37
CA ALA A 80 -1.88 -9.92 -17.26
C ALA A 80 -1.35 -8.66 -16.51
N PRO A 81 -0.05 -8.35 -16.61
CA PRO A 81 0.89 -8.80 -17.64
C PRO A 81 1.72 -10.07 -17.34
N TRP A 82 1.48 -10.80 -16.25
CA TRP A 82 2.45 -11.79 -15.70
C TRP A 82 2.13 -13.25 -16.00
N GLU A 83 2.10 -13.65 -17.28
CA GLU A 83 1.82 -15.05 -17.63
C GLU A 83 3.04 -15.85 -18.12
N THR A 84 4.15 -15.21 -18.48
CA THR A 84 5.25 -15.92 -19.18
C THR A 84 6.59 -15.76 -18.48
N LEU A 85 6.96 -16.75 -17.65
CA LEU A 85 8.31 -16.90 -17.11
C LEU A 85 9.11 -17.88 -17.98
N GLU A 86 10.21 -17.42 -18.58
CA GLU A 86 11.23 -18.29 -19.18
C GLU A 86 12.55 -18.02 -18.45
N VAL A 87 13.13 -19.06 -17.82
CA VAL A 87 14.49 -19.01 -17.23
C VAL A 87 14.69 -17.85 -16.23
N GLY A 88 13.71 -17.60 -15.35
CA GLY A 88 13.81 -16.57 -14.31
C GLY A 88 13.52 -15.14 -14.78
N TYR A 89 13.18 -14.94 -16.05
CA TYR A 89 12.75 -13.66 -16.61
C TYR A 89 11.30 -13.72 -17.08
N TRP A 90 10.61 -12.60 -16.99
CA TRP A 90 9.34 -12.37 -17.69
C TRP A 90 9.62 -12.10 -19.17
N LYS A 91 9.11 -12.97 -20.04
CA LYS A 91 9.34 -12.89 -21.49
C LYS A 91 8.69 -11.65 -22.09
N CYS A 92 9.43 -10.94 -22.95
CA CYS A 92 8.84 -9.93 -23.81
C CYS A 92 7.90 -10.59 -24.83
N LEU A 93 6.60 -10.30 -24.75
CA LEU A 93 5.60 -10.80 -25.71
C LEU A 93 5.48 -9.91 -26.97
N ASN A 94 6.18 -8.78 -27.04
CA ASN A 94 6.15 -7.93 -28.21
C ASN A 94 6.93 -8.58 -29.36
N SER A 95 6.24 -9.07 -30.38
CA SER A 95 6.83 -9.79 -31.52
C SER A 95 7.89 -8.99 -32.29
N LYS A 96 7.87 -7.66 -32.19
CA LYS A 96 8.89 -6.79 -32.80
C LYS A 96 10.22 -6.79 -32.06
N ASP A 97 10.20 -6.95 -30.74
CA ASP A 97 11.37 -6.83 -29.87
C ASP A 97 11.69 -8.15 -29.14
N ALA A 98 10.97 -9.24 -29.43
CA ALA A 98 11.02 -10.50 -28.67
C ALA A 98 12.41 -11.18 -28.65
N GLY A 99 13.33 -10.78 -29.53
CA GLY A 99 14.72 -11.23 -29.53
C GLY A 99 15.74 -10.24 -28.97
N GLU A 100 15.36 -8.97 -28.76
CA GLU A 100 16.26 -7.90 -28.31
C GLU A 100 15.93 -7.43 -26.89
N CYS A 101 14.66 -7.51 -26.49
CA CYS A 101 14.23 -7.16 -25.15
C CYS A 101 14.40 -8.35 -24.20
N PRO A 102 15.28 -8.27 -23.19
CA PRO A 102 15.53 -9.37 -22.26
C PRO A 102 14.30 -9.68 -21.38
N GLY A 103 13.33 -8.77 -21.35
CA GLY A 103 12.18 -8.87 -20.46
C GLY A 103 12.52 -8.45 -19.03
N LEU A 104 11.60 -8.64 -18.10
CA LEU A 104 11.80 -8.17 -16.71
C LEU A 104 12.26 -9.33 -15.81
N PRO A 105 13.38 -9.21 -15.07
CA PRO A 105 13.82 -10.26 -14.16
C PRO A 105 12.82 -10.49 -13.01
N LEU A 106 12.68 -11.74 -12.57
CA LEU A 106 11.82 -12.11 -11.44
C LEU A 106 12.20 -11.38 -10.15
N GLU A 107 13.49 -11.09 -9.98
CA GLU A 107 14.03 -10.32 -8.87
C GLU A 107 13.41 -8.93 -8.79
N ALA A 108 13.16 -8.29 -9.94
CA ALA A 108 12.56 -6.96 -9.98
C ALA A 108 11.09 -6.98 -9.54
N LYS A 109 10.34 -8.04 -9.90
CA LYS A 109 8.99 -8.28 -9.35
C LYS A 109 9.05 -8.46 -7.83
N ARG A 110 9.92 -9.33 -7.35
CA ARG A 110 10.10 -9.60 -5.90
C ARG A 110 10.53 -8.34 -5.13
N GLU A 111 11.33 -7.47 -5.74
CA GLU A 111 11.70 -6.20 -5.15
C GLU A 111 10.49 -5.27 -5.00
N MET A 112 9.63 -5.18 -6.02
CA MET A 112 8.38 -4.42 -5.93
C MET A 112 7.49 -4.95 -4.81
N GLU A 113 7.28 -6.26 -4.74
CA GLU A 113 6.49 -6.91 -3.69
C GLU A 113 7.08 -6.66 -2.30
N THR A 114 8.40 -6.76 -2.16
CA THR A 114 9.11 -6.48 -0.92
C THR A 114 8.93 -5.02 -0.49
N LYS A 115 8.98 -4.06 -1.43
CA LYS A 115 8.73 -2.64 -1.13
C LYS A 115 7.32 -2.41 -0.60
N CYS A 116 6.32 -3.12 -1.13
CA CYS A 116 4.94 -3.06 -0.65
C CYS A 116 4.78 -3.72 0.73
N ARG A 117 5.29 -4.94 0.91
CA ARG A 117 5.19 -5.69 2.18
C ARG A 117 5.85 -4.94 3.33
N ARG A 118 7.04 -4.36 3.07
CA ARG A 118 7.80 -3.61 4.07
C ARG A 118 7.45 -2.13 4.15
N LEU A 119 6.50 -1.64 3.33
CA LEU A 119 6.14 -0.22 3.28
C LEU A 119 7.36 0.70 3.16
N THR A 120 8.34 0.35 2.33
CA THR A 120 9.52 1.19 2.11
C THR A 120 9.28 2.27 1.06
N THR A 121 8.16 2.19 0.33
CA THR A 121 7.68 3.23 -0.57
C THR A 121 6.19 3.50 -0.37
N ASN A 122 5.77 4.73 -0.67
CA ASN A 122 4.34 5.07 -0.68
C ASN A 122 3.70 4.65 -2.01
N VAL A 123 3.28 3.38 -2.09
CA VAL A 123 2.70 2.75 -3.28
C VAL A 123 1.43 3.46 -3.77
N LEU A 124 0.71 4.16 -2.88
CA LEU A 124 -0.51 4.91 -3.20
C LEU A 124 -0.21 6.26 -3.86
N ARG A 125 1.03 6.76 -3.80
CA ARG A 125 1.40 8.07 -4.35
C ARG A 125 2.54 8.04 -5.36
N ARG A 126 3.35 6.99 -5.35
CA ARG A 126 4.54 6.85 -6.20
C ARG A 126 4.51 5.52 -6.91
N ASP A 127 5.25 5.46 -8.00
CA ASP A 127 5.56 4.19 -8.64
C ASP A 127 6.59 3.44 -7.79
N ILE A 128 6.47 2.12 -7.78
CA ILE A 128 7.27 1.21 -6.95
C ILE A 128 8.62 0.94 -7.65
N MET A 129 8.56 0.77 -8.97
CA MET A 129 9.63 0.76 -9.93
C MET A 129 9.54 2.06 -10.76
N PRO A 130 10.46 3.01 -10.55
CA PRO A 130 10.50 4.25 -11.31
C PRO A 130 11.01 4.03 -12.74
N ALA A 131 10.82 5.03 -13.60
CA ALA A 131 11.25 5.00 -15.00
C ALA A 131 12.75 4.72 -15.15
N ASP A 132 13.59 5.36 -14.34
CA ASP A 132 15.05 5.18 -14.35
C ASP A 132 15.44 3.71 -14.12
N THR A 133 14.80 3.04 -13.16
CA THR A 133 15.03 1.61 -12.90
C THR A 133 14.57 0.74 -14.08
N MET A 134 13.46 1.09 -14.74
CA MET A 134 13.04 0.39 -15.95
C MET A 134 14.02 0.59 -17.12
N GLU A 135 14.71 1.73 -17.18
CA GLU A 135 15.76 2.01 -18.16
C GLU A 135 17.03 1.22 -17.87
N GLU A 136 17.43 1.11 -16.61
CA GLU A 136 18.56 0.28 -16.17
C GLU A 136 18.38 -1.20 -16.56
N TYR A 137 17.15 -1.70 -16.53
CA TYR A 137 16.83 -3.06 -17.00
C TYR A 137 16.81 -3.21 -18.53
N GLY A 138 16.90 -2.12 -19.30
CA GLY A 138 16.92 -2.16 -20.76
C GLY A 138 15.65 -2.75 -21.40
N ILE A 139 14.51 -2.70 -20.70
CA ILE A 139 13.26 -3.28 -21.20
C ILE A 139 12.57 -2.35 -22.22
N CYS A 140 11.92 -2.93 -23.23
CA CYS A 140 11.23 -2.18 -24.27
C CYS A 140 9.99 -1.44 -23.75
N SER A 141 9.45 -0.51 -24.54
CA SER A 141 8.28 0.30 -24.17
C SER A 141 7.03 -0.51 -23.84
N PHE A 142 6.84 -1.66 -24.52
CA PHE A 142 5.76 -2.60 -24.22
C PHE A 142 5.92 -3.20 -22.82
N CYS A 143 7.15 -3.61 -22.47
CA CYS A 143 7.49 -4.12 -21.15
C CYS A 143 7.31 -3.07 -20.04
N LYS A 144 7.73 -1.82 -20.30
CA LYS A 144 7.48 -0.69 -19.40
C LYS A 144 5.99 -0.46 -19.16
N ALA A 145 5.18 -0.50 -20.22
CA ALA A 145 3.73 -0.36 -20.10
C ALA A 145 3.10 -1.49 -19.27
N GLY A 146 3.58 -2.72 -19.41
CA GLY A 146 3.20 -3.86 -18.57
C GLY A 146 3.49 -3.60 -17.09
N VAL A 147 4.72 -3.20 -16.76
CA VAL A 147 5.10 -2.84 -15.38
C VAL A 147 4.17 -1.76 -14.82
N LEU A 148 3.93 -0.68 -15.57
CA LEU A 148 3.02 0.39 -15.15
C LEU A 148 1.58 -0.11 -14.94
N ALA A 149 1.09 -1.01 -15.79
CA ALA A 149 -0.24 -1.62 -15.63
C ALA A 149 -0.33 -2.44 -14.34
N TYR A 150 0.67 -3.28 -14.06
CA TYR A 150 0.72 -4.03 -12.81
C TYR A 150 0.76 -3.12 -11.58
N GLN A 151 1.58 -2.07 -11.59
CA GLN A 151 1.65 -1.14 -10.46
C GLN A 151 0.30 -0.45 -10.20
N ARG A 152 -0.50 -0.18 -11.24
CA ARG A 152 -1.86 0.36 -11.09
C ARG A 152 -2.80 -0.66 -10.44
N GLU A 153 -2.80 -1.90 -10.89
CA GLU A 153 -3.65 -2.95 -10.28
C GLU A 153 -3.23 -3.24 -8.85
N LEU A 154 -1.94 -3.33 -8.59
CA LEU A 154 -1.40 -3.49 -7.25
C LEU A 154 -1.83 -2.35 -6.33
N ARG A 155 -1.76 -1.09 -6.81
CA ARG A 155 -2.22 0.09 -6.06
C ARG A 155 -3.71 0.02 -5.73
N LYS A 156 -4.53 -0.45 -6.68
CA LYS A 156 -5.98 -0.62 -6.49
C LYS A 156 -6.27 -1.71 -5.46
N LYS A 157 -5.69 -2.90 -5.59
CA LYS A 157 -5.86 -4.00 -4.64
C LYS A 157 -5.40 -3.59 -3.23
N ILE A 158 -4.27 -2.91 -3.12
CA ILE A 158 -3.78 -2.36 -1.85
C ILE A 158 -4.78 -1.37 -1.25
N TRP A 159 -5.33 -0.46 -2.05
CA TRP A 159 -6.35 0.47 -1.59
C TRP A 159 -7.59 -0.26 -1.05
N ASP A 160 -8.05 -1.30 -1.76
CA ASP A 160 -9.25 -2.06 -1.42
C ASP A 160 -9.09 -2.86 -0.10
N ILE A 161 -7.88 -3.30 0.24
CA ILE A 161 -7.61 -4.03 1.49
C ILE A 161 -7.33 -3.12 2.70
N LEU A 162 -7.15 -1.80 2.52
CA LEU A 162 -6.86 -0.89 3.64
C LEU A 162 -7.86 -0.98 4.81
N PRO A 163 -9.18 -1.04 4.57
CA PRO A 163 -10.15 -1.21 5.66
C PRO A 163 -9.94 -2.52 6.42
N LYS A 164 -9.63 -3.62 5.72
CA LYS A 164 -9.31 -4.93 6.33
C LYS A 164 -8.09 -4.86 7.22
N ALA A 165 -7.02 -4.23 6.75
CA ALA A 165 -5.84 -3.99 7.57
C ALA A 165 -6.17 -3.17 8.83
N ALA A 166 -7.12 -2.23 8.74
CA ALA A 166 -7.59 -1.42 9.87
C ALA A 166 -8.61 -2.12 10.81
N GLY A 167 -9.04 -3.35 10.47
CA GLY A 167 -10.01 -4.14 11.25
C GLY A 167 -11.48 -3.93 10.85
N TYR A 168 -11.75 -3.48 9.63
CA TYR A 168 -13.08 -3.38 9.03
C TYR A 168 -13.24 -4.40 7.89
N SER A 169 -14.46 -4.73 7.47
CA SER A 169 -14.66 -5.70 6.39
C SER A 169 -14.20 -5.17 5.03
N ASP A 170 -14.59 -3.94 4.68
CA ASP A 170 -14.32 -3.28 3.41
C ASP A 170 -14.66 -1.77 3.50
N TRP A 171 -14.57 -1.06 2.37
CA TRP A 171 -14.91 0.35 2.28
C TRP A 171 -16.41 0.64 2.45
N ASP A 172 -17.30 -0.29 2.11
CA ASP A 172 -18.74 -0.09 2.24
C ASP A 172 -19.21 -0.20 3.68
N ALA A 173 -18.66 -1.15 4.43
CA ALA A 173 -18.81 -1.26 5.87
C ALA A 173 -18.36 0.04 6.55
N LEU A 174 -17.22 0.60 6.11
CA LEU A 174 -16.67 1.83 6.67
C LEU A 174 -17.52 3.07 6.32
N ARG A 175 -18.02 3.17 5.08
CA ARG A 175 -18.97 4.21 4.66
C ARG A 175 -20.28 4.13 5.45
N THR A 176 -20.76 2.92 5.69
CA THR A 176 -21.97 2.69 6.48
C THR A 176 -21.78 3.14 7.93
N GLU A 177 -20.63 2.80 8.53
CA GLU A 177 -20.30 3.25 9.87
C GLU A 177 -20.16 4.78 9.95
N GLN A 178 -19.52 5.41 8.95
CA GLN A 178 -19.44 6.88 8.89
C GLN A 178 -20.84 7.52 8.87
N ARG A 179 -21.75 7.04 8.00
CA ARG A 179 -23.13 7.56 7.94
C ARG A 179 -23.87 7.44 9.26
N LYS A 180 -23.67 6.35 10.01
CA LYS A 180 -24.26 6.18 11.35
C LYS A 180 -23.71 7.21 12.34
N GLN A 181 -22.42 7.52 12.28
CA GLN A 181 -21.81 8.55 13.13
C GLN A 181 -22.34 9.93 12.77
N ASP A 182 -22.46 10.26 11.48
CA ASP A 182 -22.97 11.55 11.02
C ASP A 182 -24.43 11.76 11.47
N ALA A 183 -25.29 10.75 11.27
CA ALA A 183 -26.69 10.79 11.73
C ALA A 183 -26.82 10.97 13.25
N ARG A 184 -25.92 10.38 14.05
CA ARG A 184 -25.89 10.59 15.51
C ARG A 184 -25.50 12.01 15.89
N ARG A 185 -24.64 12.67 15.10
CA ARG A 185 -24.21 14.05 15.37
C ARG A 185 -25.29 15.07 14.99
N GLU A 186 -26.07 14.79 13.96
CA GLU A 186 -27.20 15.64 13.54
C GLU A 186 -28.41 15.53 14.50
N ALA A 187 -28.49 14.45 15.28
CA ALA A 187 -29.57 14.21 16.25
C ALA A 187 -29.33 14.84 17.64
N VAL A 188 -28.18 15.48 17.87
CA VAL A 188 -27.77 16.16 19.12
C VAL A 188 -27.82 17.67 18.91
#